data_AF-W8Y3J2-F1
#
_entry.id   AF-W8Y3J2-F1
#
_cell.length_a   1.000
_cell.length_b   1.000
_cell.length_c   1.000
_cell.angle_alpha   90.00
_cell.angle_beta   90.00
_cell.angle_gamma   90.00
#
_symmetry.space_group_name_H-M   'P 1'
#
loop_
_entity.id
_entity.type
_entity.pdbx_description
1 polymer ?
#
loop_
_entity_poly.entity_id
_entity_poly.type
_entity_poly.pdbx_seq_one_letter_code
_entity_poly.pdbx_strand_id
1 'polypeptide(L)'
;MRLSNVKLTALPGEKYQYSNANYIVLGALIEEITNDTYPSYMEKHGFQLLNMNGAAASKETAYEKGYLTGYQSWFGIPRKSVVSYDNAGAPYGYITANLEDMIQFIMFLNRQEDTQFLKKENIDLYLTPLYNINSEKSYGFGLRTTSINESETMIWHSGSTPDARTEIFTLNKSGWGGVILTNKNHVLEEPALSVLKKGIINILNEEEPVDPHKSIPFTQIVMSTVILALFISSIMLIKKYKHKETVKKLTWLFVGALFLLLSIIFIPLLTYCTSSPWRTIKIFAADVGLLTSIIVILLAVNGLLSIFIGIRQKSI
;
A
#
# COMPACT_ATOMS: atom_id res chain seq x y z
N MET A 1 -15.47 -7.84 5.14
CA MET A 1 -15.91 -6.51 4.66
C MET A 1 -17.36 -6.64 4.20
N ARG A 2 -18.29 -5.74 4.58
CA ARG A 2 -19.67 -5.77 4.04
C ARG A 2 -19.76 -4.83 2.84
N LEU A 3 -20.03 -5.37 1.65
CA LEU A 3 -20.08 -4.59 0.41
C LEU A 3 -21.50 -4.07 0.06
N SER A 4 -22.54 -4.51 0.77
CA SER A 4 -23.95 -4.25 0.44
C SER A 4 -24.35 -2.78 0.34
N ASN A 5 -23.64 -1.89 1.05
CA ASN A 5 -23.94 -0.45 1.11
C ASN A 5 -22.86 0.40 0.41
N VAL A 6 -21.93 -0.22 -0.30
CA VAL A 6 -20.86 0.48 -1.02
C VAL A 6 -21.43 1.00 -2.34
N LYS A 7 -21.24 2.30 -2.60
CA LYS A 7 -21.63 2.90 -3.88
C LYS A 7 -20.53 2.68 -4.92
N LEU A 8 -20.95 2.33 -6.13
CA LEU A 8 -20.05 2.25 -7.28
C LEU A 8 -19.51 3.65 -7.61
N THR A 9 -18.27 3.69 -8.07
CA THR A 9 -17.60 4.93 -8.47
C THR A 9 -17.83 5.25 -9.96
N ALA A 10 -18.34 4.29 -10.75
CA ALA A 10 -18.80 4.41 -12.14
C ALA A 10 -19.65 3.17 -12.50
N LEU A 11 -20.30 3.15 -13.68
CA LEU A 11 -21.03 1.96 -14.13
C LEU A 11 -20.05 0.83 -14.51
N PRO A 12 -20.49 -0.45 -14.43
CA PRO A 12 -19.66 -1.58 -14.84
C PRO A 12 -19.14 -1.42 -16.28
N GLY A 13 -17.82 -1.57 -16.45
CA GLY A 13 -17.15 -1.46 -17.76
C GLY A 13 -16.74 -0.05 -18.18
N GLU A 14 -17.23 1.02 -17.54
CA GLU A 14 -16.93 2.40 -17.97
C GLU A 14 -15.50 2.84 -17.67
N LYS A 15 -14.93 2.39 -16.55
CA LYS A 15 -13.58 2.80 -16.14
C LYS A 15 -12.83 1.68 -15.45
N TYR A 16 -11.52 1.69 -15.61
CA TYR A 16 -10.62 0.91 -14.77
C TYR A 16 -10.37 1.62 -13.45
N GLN A 17 -10.59 0.88 -12.36
CA GLN A 17 -10.21 1.28 -11.02
C GLN A 17 -9.80 0.02 -10.24
N TYR A 18 -8.52 -0.06 -9.87
CA TYR A 18 -8.02 -1.17 -9.09
C TYR A 18 -8.71 -1.20 -7.72
N SER A 19 -9.21 -2.37 -7.32
CA SER A 19 -9.89 -2.56 -6.05
C SER A 19 -9.71 -3.99 -5.53
N ASN A 20 -9.14 -4.12 -4.33
CA ASN A 20 -9.00 -5.40 -3.64
C ASN A 20 -10.36 -6.08 -3.40
N ALA A 21 -11.44 -5.29 -3.28
CA ALA A 21 -12.78 -5.84 -3.10
C ALA A 21 -13.23 -6.71 -4.28
N ASN A 22 -12.71 -6.48 -5.48
CA ASN A 22 -13.01 -7.31 -6.65
C ASN A 22 -12.54 -8.76 -6.43
N TYR A 23 -11.36 -8.93 -5.82
CA TYR A 23 -10.79 -10.25 -5.54
C TYR A 23 -11.46 -10.94 -4.34
N ILE A 24 -11.98 -10.17 -3.38
CA ILE A 24 -12.84 -10.72 -2.31
C ILE A 24 -14.10 -11.34 -2.91
N VAL A 25 -14.74 -10.65 -3.87
CA VAL A 25 -15.93 -11.17 -4.57
C VAL A 25 -15.59 -12.43 -5.37
N LEU A 26 -14.44 -12.46 -6.06
CA LEU A 26 -14.00 -13.66 -6.79
C LEU A 26 -13.70 -14.83 -5.85
N GLY A 27 -13.09 -14.58 -4.67
CA GLY A 27 -12.89 -15.60 -3.64
C GLY A 27 -14.22 -16.20 -3.17
N ALA A 28 -15.20 -15.35 -2.85
CA ALA A 28 -16.54 -15.80 -2.45
C ALA A 28 -17.27 -16.54 -3.58
N LEU A 29 -17.07 -16.14 -4.84
CA LEU A 29 -17.64 -16.83 -6.00
C LEU A 29 -17.07 -18.25 -6.15
N ILE A 30 -15.77 -18.44 -5.92
CA ILE A 30 -15.15 -19.76 -5.89
C ILE A 30 -15.82 -20.61 -4.81
N GLU A 31 -15.97 -20.07 -3.59
CA GLU A 31 -16.59 -20.79 -2.48
C GLU A 31 -18.04 -21.20 -2.79
N GLU A 32 -18.84 -20.28 -3.32
CA GLU A 32 -20.24 -20.51 -3.67
C GLU A 32 -20.41 -21.58 -4.76
N ILE A 33 -19.62 -21.52 -5.83
CA ILE A 33 -19.75 -22.45 -6.96
C ILE A 33 -19.21 -23.84 -6.61
N THR A 34 -18.15 -23.92 -5.83
CA THR A 34 -17.45 -25.18 -5.55
C THR A 34 -17.93 -25.85 -4.27
N ASN A 35 -18.62 -25.11 -3.40
CA ASN A 35 -18.96 -25.53 -2.03
C ASN A 35 -17.71 -25.97 -1.22
N ASP A 36 -16.54 -25.43 -1.56
CA ASP A 36 -15.27 -25.60 -0.83
C ASP A 36 -14.82 -24.25 -0.26
N THR A 37 -14.03 -24.26 0.81
CA THR A 37 -13.45 -23.02 1.35
C THR A 37 -12.34 -22.52 0.43
N TYR A 38 -12.14 -21.20 0.34
CA TYR A 38 -11.09 -20.63 -0.51
C TYR A 38 -9.69 -21.22 -0.24
N PRO A 39 -9.24 -21.41 1.03
CA PRO A 39 -7.94 -22.01 1.30
C PRO A 39 -7.82 -23.46 0.81
N SER A 40 -8.86 -24.27 1.02
CA SER A 40 -8.89 -25.68 0.58
C SER A 40 -8.93 -25.79 -0.95
N TYR A 41 -9.70 -24.93 -1.61
CA TYR A 41 -9.72 -24.85 -3.07
C TYR A 41 -8.35 -24.47 -3.63
N MET A 42 -7.72 -23.42 -3.09
CA MET A 42 -6.40 -22.97 -3.55
C MET A 42 -5.30 -24.02 -3.32
N GLU A 43 -5.33 -24.74 -2.19
CA GLU A 43 -4.39 -25.82 -1.94
C GLU A 43 -4.50 -26.92 -3.02
N LYS A 44 -5.72 -27.40 -3.33
CA LYS A 44 -5.95 -28.50 -4.29
C LYS A 44 -5.79 -28.10 -5.75
N HIS A 45 -6.33 -26.94 -6.13
CA HIS A 45 -6.51 -26.52 -7.52
C HIS A 45 -5.54 -25.42 -7.97
N GLY A 46 -4.75 -24.86 -7.05
CA GLY A 46 -3.69 -23.91 -7.36
C GLY A 46 -2.34 -24.45 -6.95
N PHE A 47 -2.09 -24.51 -5.64
CA PHE A 47 -0.75 -24.71 -5.09
C PHE A 47 -0.19 -26.10 -5.40
N GLN A 48 -0.93 -27.18 -5.14
CA GLN A 48 -0.44 -28.54 -5.38
C GLN A 48 -0.19 -28.81 -6.87
N LEU A 49 -1.10 -28.38 -7.74
CA LEU A 49 -0.95 -28.57 -9.19
C LEU A 49 0.24 -27.80 -9.78
N LEU A 50 0.59 -26.66 -9.18
CA LEU A 50 1.76 -25.87 -9.56
C LEU A 50 3.02 -26.26 -8.77
N ASN A 51 2.99 -27.30 -7.94
CA ASN A 51 4.08 -27.68 -7.04
C ASN A 51 4.55 -26.55 -6.09
N MET A 52 3.65 -25.63 -5.73
CA MET A 52 3.88 -24.53 -4.79
C MET A 52 3.66 -25.01 -3.34
N ASN A 53 4.48 -25.95 -2.89
CA ASN A 53 4.27 -26.64 -1.62
C ASN A 53 4.39 -25.72 -0.39
N GLY A 54 5.11 -24.60 -0.48
CA GLY A 54 5.23 -23.61 0.59
C GLY A 54 4.09 -22.60 0.64
N ALA A 55 3.22 -22.58 -0.38
CA ALA A 55 2.18 -21.57 -0.48
C ALA A 55 1.00 -21.86 0.47
N ALA A 56 0.36 -20.82 0.97
CA ALA A 56 -0.81 -20.94 1.84
C ALA A 56 -1.79 -19.79 1.65
N ALA A 57 -3.08 -20.11 1.88
CA ALA A 57 -4.19 -19.16 1.81
C ALA A 57 -4.96 -19.05 3.14
N SER A 58 -4.43 -19.63 4.22
CA SER A 58 -4.93 -19.45 5.59
C SER A 58 -3.78 -19.14 6.54
N LYS A 59 -4.08 -18.45 7.63
CA LYS A 59 -3.14 -18.14 8.69
C LYS A 59 -2.55 -19.41 9.28
N GLU A 60 -3.38 -20.39 9.61
CA GLU A 60 -2.97 -21.62 10.27
C GLU A 60 -1.91 -22.33 9.42
N THR A 61 -2.23 -22.59 8.14
CA THR A 61 -1.32 -23.25 7.21
C THR A 61 -0.09 -22.39 6.88
N ALA A 62 -0.24 -21.06 6.77
CA ALA A 62 0.90 -20.17 6.56
C ALA A 62 1.93 -20.31 7.68
N TYR A 63 1.50 -20.29 8.95
CA TYR A 63 2.40 -20.43 10.10
C TYR A 63 2.98 -21.85 10.20
N GLU A 64 2.20 -22.89 9.88
CA GLU A 64 2.70 -24.27 9.79
C GLU A 64 3.80 -24.41 8.73
N LYS A 65 3.65 -23.73 7.58
CA LYS A 65 4.64 -23.69 6.49
C LYS A 65 5.79 -22.70 6.73
N GLY A 66 5.89 -22.11 7.93
CA GLY A 66 7.02 -21.28 8.35
C GLY A 66 6.90 -19.79 8.05
N TYR A 67 5.69 -19.27 7.80
CA TYR A 67 5.46 -17.84 7.64
C TYR A 67 5.94 -17.05 8.87
N LEU A 68 6.68 -15.98 8.61
CA LEU A 68 7.12 -15.00 9.60
C LEU A 68 6.58 -13.62 9.25
N THR A 69 6.10 -12.90 10.26
CA THR A 69 5.66 -11.51 10.12
C THR A 69 6.79 -10.62 9.60
N GLY A 70 6.47 -9.73 8.66
CA GLY A 70 7.42 -8.80 8.07
C GLY A 70 7.73 -7.60 8.95
N TYR A 71 8.24 -6.53 8.32
CA TYR A 71 8.66 -5.31 8.97
C TYR A 71 7.97 -4.09 8.38
N GLN A 72 7.39 -3.25 9.23
CA GLN A 72 6.99 -1.91 8.83
C GLN A 72 8.23 -1.01 8.91
N SER A 73 8.49 -0.21 7.88
CA SER A 73 9.55 0.81 7.97
C SER A 73 9.08 1.96 8.87
N TRP A 74 9.91 2.36 9.81
CA TRP A 74 9.73 3.54 10.66
C TRP A 74 10.93 4.43 10.50
N PHE A 75 10.77 5.61 9.89
CA PHE A 75 11.88 6.51 9.58
C PHE A 75 13.01 5.81 8.78
N GLY A 76 12.67 4.87 7.90
CA GLY A 76 13.62 4.05 7.13
C GLY A 76 14.11 2.79 7.85
N ILE A 77 13.87 2.66 9.17
CA ILE A 77 14.36 1.57 10.00
C ILE A 77 13.30 0.46 10.08
N PRO A 78 13.64 -0.81 9.79
CA PRO A 78 12.69 -1.92 9.92
C PRO A 78 12.28 -2.13 11.37
N ARG A 79 10.97 -2.18 11.63
CA ARG A 79 10.39 -2.58 12.91
C ARG A 79 9.44 -3.74 12.68
N LYS A 80 9.54 -4.77 13.52
CA LYS A 80 8.70 -5.97 13.41
C LYS A 80 7.24 -5.54 13.37
N SER A 81 6.54 -5.98 12.33
CA SER A 81 5.15 -5.60 12.10
C SER A 81 4.25 -6.17 13.20
N VAL A 82 3.25 -5.37 13.57
CA VAL A 82 2.17 -5.78 14.48
C VAL A 82 0.91 -6.18 13.71
N VAL A 83 0.95 -6.12 12.37
CA VAL A 83 -0.15 -6.52 11.51
C VAL A 83 -0.23 -8.05 11.47
N SER A 84 -1.38 -8.59 11.82
CA SER A 84 -1.65 -10.03 11.70
C SER A 84 -2.00 -10.40 10.26
N TYR A 85 -1.74 -11.64 9.88
CA TYR A 85 -2.28 -12.25 8.67
C TYR A 85 -3.81 -12.06 8.60
N ASP A 86 -4.33 -11.66 7.44
CA ASP A 86 -5.77 -11.50 7.17
C ASP A 86 -6.30 -12.69 6.36
N ASN A 87 -7.04 -13.60 7.01
CA ASN A 87 -7.68 -14.74 6.33
C ASN A 87 -8.67 -14.29 5.25
N ALA A 88 -9.43 -13.22 5.48
CA ALA A 88 -10.32 -12.67 4.46
C ALA A 88 -9.55 -12.01 3.31
N GLY A 89 -8.24 -11.81 3.49
CA GLY A 89 -7.36 -11.20 2.52
C GLY A 89 -6.62 -12.16 1.60
N ALA A 90 -6.73 -13.46 1.82
CA ALA A 90 -6.07 -14.44 0.96
C ALA A 90 -6.40 -14.22 -0.54
N PRO A 91 -7.67 -13.99 -0.95
CA PRO A 91 -7.99 -13.78 -2.36
C PRO A 91 -7.37 -12.52 -2.99
N TYR A 92 -7.12 -11.47 -2.20
CA TYR A 92 -6.72 -10.16 -2.73
C TYR A 92 -5.27 -9.78 -2.46
N GLY A 93 -4.54 -10.49 -1.59
CA GLY A 93 -3.15 -10.14 -1.30
C GLY A 93 -2.49 -10.75 -0.06
N TYR A 94 -3.12 -11.71 0.62
CA TYR A 94 -2.52 -12.39 1.78
C TYR A 94 -2.11 -13.85 1.52
N ILE A 95 -2.15 -14.34 0.28
CA ILE A 95 -1.45 -15.61 -0.03
C ILE A 95 0.03 -15.45 0.34
N THR A 96 0.54 -16.39 1.12
CA THR A 96 1.97 -16.50 1.43
C THR A 96 2.58 -17.54 0.52
N ALA A 97 3.80 -17.29 0.05
CA ALA A 97 4.56 -18.22 -0.78
C ALA A 97 6.05 -17.93 -0.58
N ASN A 98 6.89 -18.94 -0.73
CA ASN A 98 8.35 -18.78 -0.73
C ASN A 98 8.89 -18.52 -2.16
N LEU A 99 10.21 -18.39 -2.30
CA LEU A 99 10.81 -18.10 -3.59
C LEU A 99 10.62 -19.26 -4.57
N GLU A 100 10.76 -20.50 -4.10
CA GLU A 100 10.60 -21.72 -4.89
C GLU A 100 9.19 -21.83 -5.48
N ASP A 101 8.16 -21.55 -4.69
CA ASP A 101 6.77 -21.49 -5.11
C ASP A 101 6.56 -20.44 -6.21
N MET A 102 7.11 -19.23 -6.01
CA MET A 102 6.97 -18.14 -6.97
C MET A 102 7.74 -18.39 -8.27
N ILE A 103 8.83 -19.16 -8.22
CA ILE A 103 9.52 -19.66 -9.42
C ILE A 103 8.59 -20.60 -10.18
N GLN A 104 7.89 -21.53 -9.53
CA GLN A 104 6.91 -22.38 -10.21
C GLN A 104 5.80 -21.54 -10.87
N PHE A 105 5.30 -20.51 -10.18
CA PHE A 105 4.30 -19.61 -10.74
C PHE A 105 4.81 -18.87 -11.99
N ILE A 106 6.03 -18.34 -11.96
CA ILE A 106 6.65 -17.70 -13.12
C ILE A 106 6.89 -18.69 -14.26
N MET A 107 7.33 -19.91 -13.96
CA MET A 107 7.47 -20.97 -14.96
C MET A 107 6.14 -21.31 -15.62
N PHE A 108 5.05 -21.37 -14.85
CA PHE A 108 3.70 -21.53 -15.37
C PHE A 108 3.31 -20.39 -16.32
N LEU A 109 3.59 -19.13 -15.97
CA LEU A 109 3.32 -17.98 -16.86
C LEU A 109 4.13 -18.02 -18.17
N ASN A 110 5.34 -18.58 -18.12
CA ASN A 110 6.20 -18.72 -19.30
C ASN A 110 5.91 -19.97 -20.15
N ARG A 111 5.32 -21.03 -19.58
CA ARG A 111 5.03 -22.29 -20.28
C ARG A 111 3.61 -22.33 -20.82
N GLN A 112 3.27 -21.38 -21.68
CA GLN A 112 1.91 -21.23 -22.24
C GLN A 112 1.47 -22.38 -23.16
N GLU A 113 2.38 -23.28 -23.52
CA GLU A 113 2.10 -24.49 -24.31
C GLU A 113 1.85 -25.72 -23.44
N ASP A 114 2.17 -25.66 -22.14
CA ASP A 114 1.96 -26.76 -21.21
C ASP A 114 0.50 -26.79 -20.75
N THR A 115 -0.27 -27.70 -21.34
CA THR A 115 -1.72 -27.84 -21.07
C THR A 115 -2.04 -28.64 -19.82
N GLN A 116 -1.03 -29.04 -19.03
CA GLN A 116 -1.25 -29.81 -17.80
C GLN A 116 -2.13 -29.08 -16.77
N PHE A 117 -2.06 -27.74 -16.71
CA PHE A 117 -2.79 -26.94 -15.73
C PHE A 117 -4.04 -26.26 -16.31
N LEU A 118 -3.91 -25.61 -17.46
CA LEU A 118 -5.02 -24.96 -18.18
C LEU A 118 -5.00 -25.36 -19.64
N LYS A 119 -6.19 -25.51 -20.23
CA LYS A 119 -6.32 -25.60 -21.70
C LYS A 119 -5.71 -24.36 -22.35
N LYS A 120 -5.17 -24.52 -23.57
CA LYS A 120 -4.53 -23.42 -24.32
C LYS A 120 -5.41 -22.17 -24.42
N GLU A 121 -6.68 -22.35 -24.74
CA GLU A 121 -7.67 -21.26 -24.82
C GLU A 121 -7.81 -20.49 -23.48
N ASN A 122 -7.72 -21.18 -22.35
CA ASN A 122 -7.85 -20.57 -21.02
C ASN A 122 -6.60 -19.81 -20.60
N ILE A 123 -5.40 -20.33 -20.90
CA ILE A 123 -4.15 -19.60 -20.61
C ILE A 123 -4.03 -18.36 -21.51
N ASP A 124 -4.41 -18.47 -22.79
CA ASP A 124 -4.41 -17.33 -23.71
C ASP A 124 -5.41 -16.25 -23.24
N LEU A 125 -6.60 -16.68 -22.77
CA LEU A 125 -7.57 -15.77 -22.14
C LEU A 125 -7.02 -15.13 -20.86
N TYR A 126 -6.38 -15.91 -19.98
CA TYR A 126 -5.81 -15.43 -18.72
C TYR A 126 -4.76 -14.33 -18.92
N LEU A 127 -3.94 -14.46 -19.97
CA LEU A 127 -2.86 -13.53 -20.32
C LEU A 127 -3.32 -12.36 -21.21
N THR A 128 -4.57 -12.34 -21.64
CA THR A 128 -5.10 -11.28 -22.51
C THR A 128 -5.22 -9.96 -21.74
N PRO A 129 -4.68 -8.84 -22.27
CA PRO A 129 -4.94 -7.52 -21.72
C PRO A 129 -6.39 -7.12 -22.01
N LEU A 130 -7.18 -6.90 -20.95
CA LEU A 130 -8.62 -6.62 -21.07
C LEU A 130 -8.94 -5.13 -21.06
N TYR A 131 -8.14 -4.33 -20.35
CA TYR A 131 -8.38 -2.89 -20.22
C TYR A 131 -7.08 -2.10 -20.32
N ASN A 132 -7.04 -1.10 -21.21
CA ASN A 132 -5.90 -0.20 -21.36
C ASN A 132 -5.96 0.90 -20.29
N ILE A 133 -5.01 0.86 -19.36
CA ILE A 133 -4.84 1.90 -18.34
C ILE A 133 -4.29 3.17 -18.99
N ASN A 134 -3.34 3.02 -19.91
CA ASN A 134 -2.78 4.08 -20.75
C ASN A 134 -2.25 3.47 -22.06
N SER A 135 -1.47 4.24 -22.83
CA SER A 135 -0.90 3.81 -24.13
C SER A 135 0.03 2.60 -24.04
N GLU A 136 0.64 2.34 -22.89
CA GLU A 136 1.66 1.30 -22.72
C GLU A 136 1.22 0.20 -21.75
N LYS A 137 0.27 0.48 -20.86
CA LYS A 137 -0.09 -0.38 -19.74
C LYS A 137 -1.54 -0.83 -19.82
N SER A 138 -1.74 -2.13 -19.60
CA SER A 138 -3.07 -2.73 -19.54
C SER A 138 -3.22 -3.63 -18.33
N TYR A 139 -4.47 -3.98 -18.00
CA TYR A 139 -4.84 -4.89 -16.93
C TYR A 139 -5.71 -6.02 -17.49
N GLY A 140 -5.47 -7.25 -17.03
CA GLY A 140 -6.22 -8.45 -17.38
C GLY A 140 -6.72 -9.20 -16.15
N PHE A 141 -6.68 -10.53 -16.18
CA PHE A 141 -7.09 -11.36 -15.04
C PHE A 141 -6.00 -11.42 -13.96
N GLY A 142 -5.85 -10.37 -13.16
CA GLY A 142 -4.87 -10.35 -12.06
C GLY A 142 -3.43 -10.11 -12.48
N LEU A 143 -3.23 -9.80 -13.76
CA LEU A 143 -1.94 -9.47 -14.34
C LEU A 143 -2.01 -8.11 -15.02
N ARG A 144 -0.88 -7.41 -15.02
CA ARG A 144 -0.65 -6.19 -15.78
C ARG A 144 0.24 -6.52 -16.97
N THR A 145 0.03 -5.83 -18.07
CA THR A 145 0.98 -5.82 -19.19
C THR A 145 1.58 -4.44 -19.33
N THR A 146 2.83 -4.37 -19.76
CA THR A 146 3.49 -3.11 -20.12
C THR A 146 4.37 -3.32 -21.33
N SER A 147 4.10 -2.61 -22.41
CA SER A 147 4.97 -2.58 -23.59
C SER A 147 6.29 -1.90 -23.22
N ILE A 148 7.40 -2.63 -23.31
CA ILE A 148 8.75 -2.10 -23.06
C ILE A 148 9.28 -1.44 -24.33
N ASN A 149 9.05 -2.10 -25.48
CA ASN A 149 9.33 -1.61 -26.82
C ASN A 149 8.34 -2.24 -27.81
N GLU A 150 8.53 -2.01 -29.12
CA GLU A 150 7.64 -2.55 -30.17
C GLU A 150 7.51 -4.07 -30.18
N SER A 151 8.50 -4.79 -29.63
CA SER A 151 8.60 -6.24 -29.73
C SER A 151 8.55 -6.98 -28.39
N GLU A 152 8.69 -6.27 -27.28
CA GLU A 152 8.77 -6.87 -25.94
C GLU A 152 7.69 -6.29 -25.02
N THR A 153 6.89 -7.20 -24.46
CA THR A 153 5.85 -6.90 -23.48
C THR A 153 6.18 -7.60 -22.17
N MET A 154 6.19 -6.83 -21.09
CA MET A 154 6.31 -7.34 -19.75
C MET A 154 4.93 -7.71 -19.21
N ILE A 155 4.74 -8.95 -18.75
CA ILE A 155 3.59 -9.38 -17.95
C ILE A 155 4.03 -9.35 -16.49
N TRP A 156 3.29 -8.70 -15.61
CA TRP A 156 3.75 -8.48 -14.23
C TRP A 156 2.60 -8.23 -13.27
N HIS A 157 2.89 -8.38 -11.99
CA HIS A 157 2.04 -7.84 -10.93
C HIS A 157 2.92 -7.42 -9.75
N SER A 158 2.42 -6.48 -8.95
CA SER A 158 3.09 -6.08 -7.72
C SER A 158 2.20 -6.34 -6.51
N GLY A 159 2.79 -6.79 -5.41
CA GLY A 159 2.09 -7.09 -4.16
C GLY A 159 2.53 -6.12 -3.07
N SER A 160 1.59 -5.60 -2.29
CA SER A 160 1.89 -4.69 -1.17
C SER A 160 0.98 -5.04 0.01
N THR A 161 1.59 -5.52 1.09
CA THR A 161 0.99 -5.56 2.43
C THR A 161 1.65 -4.47 3.27
N PRO A 162 1.18 -4.21 4.50
CA PRO A 162 1.79 -3.19 5.35
C PRO A 162 3.27 -3.45 5.67
N ASP A 163 3.74 -4.69 5.52
CA ASP A 163 5.01 -5.18 6.02
C ASP A 163 5.79 -6.06 5.05
N ALA A 164 5.27 -6.31 3.85
CA ALA A 164 5.94 -7.02 2.78
C ALA A 164 5.61 -6.39 1.41
N ARG A 165 6.54 -6.54 0.47
CA ARG A 165 6.38 -6.09 -0.91
C ARG A 165 6.88 -7.18 -1.85
N THR A 166 6.25 -7.26 -3.01
CA THR A 166 6.60 -8.24 -4.04
C THR A 166 6.51 -7.62 -5.42
N GLU A 167 7.42 -8.01 -6.30
CA GLU A 167 7.33 -7.78 -7.73
C GLU A 167 7.52 -9.11 -8.44
N ILE A 168 6.64 -9.43 -9.38
CA ILE A 168 6.83 -10.53 -10.32
C ILE A 168 6.77 -9.99 -11.74
N PHE A 169 7.56 -10.54 -12.65
CA PHE A 169 7.48 -10.21 -14.05
C PHE A 169 7.96 -11.35 -14.96
N THR A 170 7.46 -11.37 -16.18
CA THR A 170 7.98 -12.13 -17.31
C THR A 170 8.07 -11.24 -18.54
N LEU A 171 9.04 -11.53 -19.41
CA LEU A 171 9.25 -10.85 -20.68
C LEU A 171 8.95 -11.84 -21.80
N ASN A 172 7.92 -11.55 -22.59
CA ASN A 172 7.36 -12.51 -23.54
C ASN A 172 8.33 -12.93 -24.66
N LYS A 173 9.20 -12.02 -25.11
CA LYS A 173 10.11 -12.27 -26.24
C LYS A 173 11.43 -12.89 -25.81
N SER A 174 12.07 -12.35 -24.78
CA SER A 174 13.34 -12.87 -24.26
C SER A 174 13.18 -14.13 -23.41
N GLY A 175 11.97 -14.39 -22.89
CA GLY A 175 11.65 -15.54 -22.03
C GLY A 175 12.13 -15.38 -20.59
N TRP A 176 12.76 -14.26 -20.25
CA TRP A 176 13.19 -13.96 -18.89
C TRP A 176 12.00 -13.80 -17.94
N GLY A 177 12.19 -14.18 -16.69
CA GLY A 177 11.25 -13.94 -15.61
C GLY A 177 11.97 -13.66 -14.31
N GLY A 178 11.32 -12.93 -13.41
CA GLY A 178 11.89 -12.55 -12.14
C GLY A 178 10.86 -12.42 -11.04
N VAL A 179 11.30 -12.74 -9.82
CA VAL A 179 10.55 -12.60 -8.57
C VAL A 179 11.43 -11.82 -7.60
N ILE A 180 10.88 -10.78 -6.99
CA ILE A 180 11.53 -10.02 -5.94
C ILE A 180 10.61 -10.00 -4.72
N LEU A 181 11.09 -10.54 -3.60
CA LEU A 181 10.36 -10.57 -2.33
C LEU A 181 11.12 -9.72 -1.30
N THR A 182 10.42 -8.80 -0.64
CA THR A 182 10.96 -8.08 0.50
C THR A 182 10.02 -8.20 1.70
N ASN A 183 10.60 -8.41 2.88
CA ASN A 183 9.88 -8.49 4.14
C ASN A 183 9.86 -7.15 4.88
N LYS A 184 10.01 -6.03 4.15
CA LYS A 184 9.89 -4.68 4.69
C LYS A 184 9.04 -3.85 3.74
N ASN A 185 8.06 -3.11 4.27
CA ASN A 185 7.31 -2.16 3.46
C ASN A 185 7.03 -0.82 4.18
N HIS A 186 6.88 0.21 3.35
CA HIS A 186 6.36 1.53 3.68
C HIS A 186 6.00 2.23 2.37
N VAL A 187 4.83 2.88 2.30
CA VAL A 187 4.31 3.43 1.03
C VAL A 187 5.27 4.39 0.32
N LEU A 188 6.04 5.19 1.08
CA LEU A 188 7.02 6.13 0.53
C LEU A 188 8.31 5.47 0.00
N GLU A 189 8.52 4.18 0.30
CA GLU A 189 9.71 3.42 -0.11
C GLU A 189 9.42 2.48 -1.29
N GLU A 190 8.14 2.21 -1.59
CA GLU A 190 7.72 1.30 -2.66
C GLU A 190 8.34 1.58 -4.04
N PRO A 191 8.55 2.86 -4.47
CA PRO A 191 9.16 3.13 -5.77
C PRO A 191 10.55 2.52 -5.94
N ALA A 192 11.33 2.37 -4.86
CA ALA A 192 12.68 1.83 -4.94
C ALA A 192 12.70 0.39 -5.46
N LEU A 193 11.70 -0.43 -5.11
CA LEU A 193 11.63 -1.81 -5.58
C LEU A 193 11.28 -1.89 -7.07
N SER A 194 10.43 -0.97 -7.56
CA SER A 194 10.14 -0.87 -8.99
C SER A 194 11.36 -0.39 -9.80
N VAL A 195 12.19 0.51 -9.25
CA VAL A 195 13.46 0.90 -9.87
C VAL A 195 14.45 -0.25 -9.87
N LEU A 196 14.56 -1.02 -8.77
CA LEU A 196 15.39 -2.22 -8.71
C LEU A 196 14.99 -3.23 -9.79
N LYS A 197 13.69 -3.52 -9.94
CA LYS A 197 13.17 -4.37 -11.02
C LYS A 197 13.61 -3.87 -12.39
N LYS A 198 13.47 -2.57 -12.64
CA LYS A 198 13.90 -1.97 -13.91
C LYS A 198 15.41 -2.13 -14.12
N GLY A 199 16.23 -1.89 -13.10
CA GLY A 199 17.67 -2.10 -13.17
C GLY A 199 18.05 -3.55 -13.51
N ILE A 200 17.35 -4.53 -12.93
CA ILE A 200 17.54 -5.95 -13.28
C ILE A 200 17.18 -6.20 -14.74
N ILE A 201 16.05 -5.69 -15.24
CA ILE A 201 15.65 -5.84 -16.64
C ILE A 201 16.68 -5.21 -17.58
N ASN A 202 17.18 -4.02 -17.25
CA ASN A 202 18.25 -3.37 -18.02
C ASN A 202 19.50 -4.25 -18.10
N ILE A 203 19.97 -4.81 -16.98
CA ILE A 203 21.13 -5.72 -16.96
C ILE A 203 20.89 -6.95 -17.85
N LEU A 204 19.68 -7.54 -17.81
CA LEU A 204 19.33 -8.70 -18.64
C LEU A 204 19.32 -8.36 -20.15
N ASN A 205 19.10 -7.09 -20.49
CA ASN A 205 19.12 -6.57 -21.85
C ASN A 205 20.47 -5.95 -22.24
N GLU A 206 21.52 -6.15 -21.43
CA GLU A 206 22.86 -5.57 -21.64
C GLU A 206 22.87 -4.03 -21.65
N GLU A 207 21.91 -3.40 -20.97
CA GLU A 207 21.81 -1.95 -20.77
C GLU A 207 22.34 -1.54 -19.38
N GLU A 208 22.71 -0.27 -19.25
CA GLU A 208 23.12 0.30 -17.96
C GLU A 208 21.97 0.24 -16.93
N PRO A 209 22.23 -0.28 -15.71
CA PRO A 209 21.22 -0.32 -14.67
C PRO A 209 20.87 1.08 -14.15
N VAL A 210 19.68 1.19 -13.58
CA VAL A 210 19.25 2.39 -12.86
C VAL A 210 19.43 2.15 -11.37
N ASP A 211 20.21 3.00 -10.71
CA ASP A 211 20.37 2.92 -9.26
C ASP A 211 19.09 3.38 -8.55
N PRO A 212 18.61 2.61 -7.55
CA PRO A 212 17.52 3.07 -6.71
C PRO A 212 17.96 4.29 -5.90
N HIS A 213 17.12 5.33 -5.86
CA HIS A 213 17.37 6.48 -5.00
C HIS A 213 17.48 6.04 -3.53
N LYS A 214 18.43 6.62 -2.80
CA LYS A 214 18.54 6.40 -1.36
C LYS A 214 17.26 6.87 -0.67
N SER A 215 16.61 5.96 0.06
CA SER A 215 15.45 6.29 0.88
C SER A 215 15.89 7.15 2.07
N ILE A 216 15.72 8.46 1.96
CA ILE A 216 15.84 9.41 3.05
C ILE A 216 14.42 9.66 3.58
N PRO A 217 14.16 9.55 4.90
CA PRO A 217 12.83 9.78 5.48
C PRO A 217 12.48 11.27 5.51
N PHE A 218 12.53 11.94 4.36
CA PHE A 218 12.40 13.39 4.21
C PHE A 218 11.05 13.89 4.73
N THR A 219 9.96 13.21 4.36
CA THR A 219 8.61 13.55 4.84
C THR A 219 8.54 13.51 6.37
N GLN A 220 9.10 12.48 6.99
CA GLN A 220 9.13 12.33 8.44
C GLN A 220 9.99 13.42 9.11
N ILE A 221 11.12 13.80 8.50
CA ILE A 221 11.99 14.89 8.98
C ILE A 221 11.24 16.24 8.96
N VAL A 222 10.55 16.54 7.85
CA VAL A 222 9.73 17.76 7.72
C VAL A 222 8.62 17.78 8.76
N MET A 223 7.88 16.68 8.91
CA MET A 223 6.82 16.57 9.91
C MET A 223 7.36 16.71 11.34
N SER A 224 8.51 16.12 11.64
CA SER A 224 9.16 16.23 12.95
C SER A 224 9.59 17.67 13.25
N THR A 225 10.07 18.40 12.24
CA THR A 225 10.40 19.83 12.35
C THR A 225 9.15 20.67 12.63
N VAL A 226 8.04 20.38 11.96
CA VAL A 226 6.74 21.04 12.21
C VAL A 226 6.25 20.75 13.63
N ILE A 227 6.35 19.50 14.10
CA ILE A 227 6.00 19.12 15.47
C ILE A 227 6.83 19.91 16.48
N LEU A 228 8.15 20.00 16.26
CA LEU A 228 9.04 20.76 17.14
C LEU A 228 8.64 22.24 17.20
N ALA A 229 8.35 22.86 16.04
CA ALA A 229 7.90 24.25 15.97
C ALA A 229 6.56 24.47 16.69
N LEU A 230 5.59 23.57 16.51
CA LEU A 230 4.29 23.63 17.19
C LEU A 230 4.42 23.41 18.70
N PHE A 231 5.33 22.54 19.13
CA PHE A 231 5.60 22.29 20.53
C PHE A 231 6.27 23.50 21.21
N ILE A 232 7.28 24.10 20.56
CA ILE A 232 7.90 25.35 21.02
C ILE A 232 6.84 26.47 21.10
N SER A 233 5.99 26.58 20.08
CA SER A 233 4.86 27.53 20.09
C SER A 233 3.95 27.31 21.30
N SER A 234 3.60 26.06 21.62
CA SER A 234 2.77 25.76 22.80
C SER A 234 3.41 26.24 24.10
N ILE A 235 4.71 26.01 24.28
CA ILE A 235 5.45 26.51 25.46
C ILE A 235 5.45 28.04 25.50
N MET A 236 5.69 28.71 24.37
CA MET A 236 5.67 30.17 24.28
C MET A 236 4.30 30.74 24.60
N LEU A 237 3.22 30.13 24.10
CA LEU A 237 1.84 30.53 24.40
C LEU A 237 1.51 30.32 25.88
N ILE A 238 1.94 29.22 26.50
CA ILE A 238 1.77 29.00 27.94
C ILE A 238 2.48 30.08 28.75
N LYS A 239 3.74 30.42 28.41
CA LYS A 239 4.48 31.50 29.07
C LYS A 239 3.76 32.84 28.90
N LYS A 240 3.33 33.17 27.69
CA LYS A 240 2.57 34.40 27.40
C LYS A 240 1.27 34.47 28.18
N TYR A 241 0.54 33.36 28.26
CA TYR A 241 -0.67 33.25 29.07
C TYR A 241 -0.38 33.51 30.55
N LYS A 242 0.74 33.00 31.09
CA LYS A 242 1.14 33.22 32.50
C LYS A 242 1.59 34.65 32.79
N HIS A 243 2.34 35.30 31.89
CA HIS A 243 2.88 36.65 32.09
C HIS A 243 1.84 37.79 31.98
N LYS A 244 0.56 37.48 31.67
CA LYS A 244 -0.55 38.45 31.59
C LYS A 244 -0.24 39.67 30.72
N GLU A 245 0.45 39.46 29.61
CA GLU A 245 0.76 40.54 28.66
C GLU A 245 -0.51 41.12 28.04
N THR A 246 -0.51 42.43 27.77
CA THR A 246 -1.60 43.09 27.05
C THR A 246 -1.67 42.57 25.62
N VAL A 247 -2.83 42.07 25.20
CA VAL A 247 -3.01 41.40 23.91
C VAL A 247 -4.21 41.91 23.14
N LYS A 248 -4.09 41.93 21.80
CA LYS A 248 -5.21 42.24 20.90
C LYS A 248 -6.16 41.05 20.83
N LYS A 249 -7.27 41.11 21.57
CA LYS A 249 -8.29 40.04 21.67
C LYS A 249 -8.66 39.44 20.31
N LEU A 250 -9.03 40.27 19.35
CA LEU A 250 -9.51 39.79 18.04
C LEU A 250 -8.44 39.00 17.27
N THR A 251 -7.17 39.44 17.35
CA THR A 251 -6.05 38.74 16.70
C THR A 251 -5.87 37.34 17.26
N TRP A 252 -5.88 37.18 18.58
CA TRP A 252 -5.68 35.87 19.22
C TRP A 252 -6.86 34.92 19.06
N LEU A 253 -8.08 35.45 19.03
CA LEU A 253 -9.26 34.66 18.65
C LEU A 253 -9.17 34.17 17.21
N PHE A 254 -8.74 35.02 16.27
CA PHE A 254 -8.56 34.64 14.87
C PHE A 254 -7.45 33.57 14.71
N VAL A 255 -6.27 33.79 15.31
CA VAL A 255 -5.16 32.83 15.29
C VAL A 255 -5.60 31.49 15.90
N GLY A 256 -6.30 31.54 17.03
CA GLY A 256 -6.80 30.33 17.67
C GLY A 256 -7.83 29.58 16.83
N ALA A 257 -8.78 30.31 16.22
CA ALA A 257 -9.76 29.72 15.31
C ALA A 257 -9.10 29.10 14.07
N LEU A 258 -8.07 29.73 13.51
CA LEU A 258 -7.31 29.19 12.39
C LEU A 258 -6.61 27.89 12.75
N PHE A 259 -5.93 27.83 13.90
CA PHE A 259 -5.27 26.60 14.37
C PHE A 259 -6.27 25.46 14.61
N LEU A 260 -7.43 25.75 15.22
CA LEU A 260 -8.48 24.76 15.41
C LEU A 260 -9.05 24.28 14.08
N LEU A 261 -9.31 25.19 13.14
CA LEU A 261 -9.77 24.84 11.80
C LEU A 261 -8.78 23.90 11.10
N LEU A 262 -7.48 24.23 11.15
CA LEU A 262 -6.43 23.38 10.60
C LEU A 262 -6.42 22.01 11.28
N SER A 263 -6.56 21.93 12.61
CA SER A 263 -6.59 20.65 13.32
C SER A 263 -7.74 19.73 12.87
N ILE A 264 -8.90 20.31 12.55
CA ILE A 264 -10.09 19.58 12.09
C ILE A 264 -9.93 19.13 10.64
N ILE A 265 -9.39 19.99 9.77
CA ILE A 265 -9.29 19.75 8.33
C ILE A 265 -8.09 18.86 7.97
N PHE A 266 -7.04 18.81 8.78
CA PHE A 266 -5.77 18.18 8.40
C PHE A 266 -5.91 16.71 7.96
N ILE A 267 -6.57 15.87 8.78
CA ILE A 267 -6.78 14.45 8.43
C ILE A 267 -7.71 14.30 7.21
N PRO A 268 -8.90 14.92 7.17
CA PRO A 268 -9.76 14.88 5.97
C PRO A 268 -9.02 15.30 4.69
N LEU A 269 -8.26 16.40 4.75
CA LEU A 269 -7.47 16.88 3.61
C LEU A 269 -6.41 15.86 3.21
N LEU A 270 -5.67 15.29 4.16
CA LEU A 270 -4.69 14.25 3.88
C LEU A 270 -5.34 13.02 3.23
N THR A 271 -6.49 12.57 3.75
CA THR A 271 -7.21 11.43 3.16
C THR A 271 -7.72 11.71 1.76
N TYR A 272 -8.15 12.94 1.49
CA TYR A 272 -8.58 13.39 0.17
C TYR A 272 -7.41 13.45 -0.81
N CYS A 273 -6.31 14.12 -0.46
CA CYS A 273 -5.13 14.26 -1.30
C CYS A 273 -4.46 12.92 -1.64
N THR A 274 -4.50 11.95 -0.72
CA THR A 274 -3.92 10.62 -0.91
C THR A 274 -4.92 9.60 -1.46
N SER A 275 -6.20 9.97 -1.62
CA SER A 275 -7.30 9.05 -1.95
C SER A 275 -7.32 7.80 -1.06
N SER A 276 -6.85 7.92 0.18
CA SER A 276 -6.60 6.81 1.09
C SER A 276 -7.30 7.05 2.42
N PRO A 277 -8.12 6.09 2.89
CA PRO A 277 -8.73 6.19 4.21
C PRO A 277 -7.67 6.32 5.30
N TRP A 278 -8.01 7.06 6.36
CA TRP A 278 -7.09 7.28 7.50
C TRP A 278 -6.56 5.98 8.10
N ARG A 279 -7.40 4.93 8.16
CA ARG A 279 -6.97 3.60 8.61
C ARG A 279 -5.87 3.00 7.74
N THR A 280 -5.97 3.15 6.41
CA THR A 280 -4.95 2.67 5.47
C THR A 280 -3.64 3.41 5.65
N ILE A 281 -3.68 4.74 5.77
CA ILE A 281 -2.50 5.57 6.01
C ILE A 281 -1.77 5.11 7.29
N LYS A 282 -2.48 4.92 8.39
CA LYS A 282 -1.88 4.46 9.66
C LYS A 282 -1.26 3.06 9.59
N ILE A 283 -1.67 2.24 8.63
CA ILE A 283 -1.19 0.86 8.49
C ILE A 283 0.02 0.82 7.53
N PHE A 284 -0.05 1.51 6.38
CA PHE A 284 1.02 1.49 5.36
C PHE A 284 2.11 2.55 5.57
N ALA A 285 1.85 3.54 6.43
CA ALA A 285 2.78 4.60 6.81
C ALA A 285 2.58 4.96 8.30
N ALA A 286 2.88 4.00 9.17
CA ALA A 286 2.54 4.09 10.60
C ALA A 286 3.22 5.27 11.32
N ASP A 287 4.45 5.60 10.94
CA ASP A 287 5.19 6.78 11.41
C ASP A 287 4.51 8.09 10.96
N VAL A 288 4.15 8.22 9.68
CA VAL A 288 3.39 9.35 9.14
C VAL A 288 2.04 9.47 9.87
N GLY A 289 1.34 8.36 10.08
CA GLY A 289 0.09 8.33 10.83
C GLY A 289 0.24 8.85 12.28
N LEU A 290 1.33 8.46 12.96
CA LEU A 290 1.65 8.95 14.30
C LEU A 290 1.97 10.45 14.27
N LEU A 291 2.88 10.88 13.39
CA LEU A 291 3.30 12.28 13.28
C LEU A 291 2.13 13.20 12.93
N THR A 292 1.26 12.79 12.01
CA THR A 292 0.02 13.52 11.68
C THR A 292 -0.89 13.66 12.89
N SER A 293 -1.05 12.60 13.69
CA SER A 293 -1.87 12.66 14.91
C SER A 293 -1.31 13.66 15.92
N ILE A 294 0.02 13.67 16.11
CA ILE A 294 0.70 14.62 17.01
C ILE A 294 0.54 16.06 16.49
N ILE A 295 0.70 16.30 15.18
CA ILE A 295 0.49 17.61 14.56
C ILE A 295 -0.93 18.11 14.84
N VAL A 296 -1.96 17.28 14.61
CA VAL A 296 -3.36 17.64 14.87
C VAL A 296 -3.58 18.02 16.33
N ILE A 297 -3.06 17.24 17.27
CA ILE A 297 -3.18 17.52 18.71
C ILE A 297 -2.50 18.85 19.04
N LEU A 298 -1.27 19.08 18.57
CA LEU A 298 -0.55 20.33 18.84
C LEU A 298 -1.23 21.54 18.20
N LEU A 299 -1.78 21.41 16.99
CA LEU A 299 -2.60 22.46 16.38
C LEU A 299 -3.80 22.79 17.27
N ALA A 300 -4.51 21.78 17.77
CA ALA A 300 -5.65 21.99 18.66
C ALA A 300 -5.25 22.67 19.97
N VAL A 301 -4.16 22.22 20.61
CA VAL A 301 -3.62 22.80 21.85
C VAL A 301 -3.20 24.26 21.64
N ASN A 302 -2.44 24.56 20.58
CA ASN A 302 -2.04 25.92 20.24
C ASN A 302 -3.27 26.81 19.94
N GLY A 303 -4.29 26.26 19.29
CA GLY A 303 -5.54 26.93 19.02
C GLY A 303 -6.30 27.32 20.29
N LEU A 304 -6.48 26.36 21.21
CA LEU A 304 -7.14 26.60 22.50
C LEU A 304 -6.35 27.59 23.37
N LEU A 305 -5.03 27.46 23.47
CA LEU A 305 -4.18 28.40 24.21
C LEU A 305 -4.31 29.82 23.65
N SER A 306 -4.32 29.97 22.33
CA SER A 306 -4.51 31.26 21.65
C SER A 306 -5.86 31.88 21.99
N ILE A 307 -6.94 31.09 21.97
CA ILE A 307 -8.28 31.56 22.38
C ILE A 307 -8.30 31.98 23.85
N PHE A 308 -7.72 31.18 24.75
CA PHE A 308 -7.65 31.52 26.17
C PHE A 308 -6.87 32.81 26.42
N ILE A 309 -5.77 33.05 25.69
CA ILE A 309 -5.04 34.33 25.73
C ILE A 309 -5.95 35.48 25.28
N GLY A 310 -6.72 35.30 24.20
CA GLY A 310 -7.61 36.34 23.66
C GLY A 310 -8.79 36.67 24.58
N ILE A 311 -9.35 35.69 25.31
CA ILE A 311 -10.49 35.89 26.21
C ILE A 311 -10.08 36.45 27.58
N ARG A 312 -8.84 36.23 28.01
CA ARG A 312 -8.36 36.66 29.33
C ARG A 312 -8.34 38.19 29.44
N GLN A 313 -9.28 38.76 30.21
CA GLN A 313 -9.27 40.17 30.58
C GLN A 313 -8.20 40.45 31.64
N LYS A 314 -7.55 41.61 31.54
CA LYS A 314 -6.84 42.22 32.68
C LYS A 314 -7.91 42.53 33.74
N SER A 315 -7.78 42.05 34.97
CA SER A 315 -8.50 42.71 36.07
C SER A 315 -7.93 44.11 36.15
N ILE A 316 -8.82 45.11 36.01
CA ILE A 316 -8.50 46.52 36.17
C ILE A 316 -7.97 46.74 37.59
#